data_AF-A0AAD3ZAE8-F1
#
_entry.id   AF-A0AAD3ZAE8-F1
#
_cell.length_a   1.000
_cell.length_b   1.000
_cell.length_c   1.000
_cell.angle_alpha   90.00
_cell.angle_beta   90.00
_cell.angle_gamma   90.00
#
_symmetry.space_group_name_H-M   'P 1'
#
loop_
_entity.id
_entity.type
_entity.pdbx_description
1 polymer ?
#
loop_
_entity_poly.entity_id
_entity_poly.type
_entity_poly.pdbx_seq_one_letter_code
_entity_poly.pdbx_strand_id
1 'polypeptide(L)' 'MEQLTTRELLYLEDMSKLFESIAKTCDTAAQQAVDPEFKAYLQSIANERRQWIAATASIAKSNPVQ' A
#
# COMPACT_ATOMS: atom_id res chain seq x y z
N MET A 1 -5.78 -15.46 16.48
CA MET A 1 -4.83 -14.41 16.08
C MET A 1 -4.35 -13.77 17.36
N GLU A 2 -3.05 -13.76 17.59
CA GLU A 2 -2.45 -13.02 18.71
C GLU A 2 -2.67 -11.51 18.47
N GLN A 3 -2.90 -10.76 19.53
CA GLN A 3 -3.05 -9.31 19.44
C GLN A 3 -1.71 -8.68 19.06
N LEU A 4 -1.72 -7.82 18.05
CA LEU A 4 -0.53 -7.05 17.67
C LEU A 4 -0.15 -6.06 18.77
N THR A 5 1.14 -5.94 19.02
CA THR A 5 1.70 -4.91 19.88
C THR A 5 1.57 -3.53 19.24
N THR A 6 1.63 -2.46 20.05
CA THR A 6 1.66 -1.08 19.55
C THR A 6 2.78 -0.85 18.53
N ARG A 7 3.95 -1.48 18.73
CA ARG A 7 5.07 -1.38 17.79
C ARG A 7 4.74 -1.99 16.44
N GLU A 8 4.10 -3.15 16.42
CA GLU A 8 3.69 -3.80 15.17
C GLU A 8 2.59 -3.01 14.45
N LEU A 9 1.68 -2.38 15.18
CA LEU A 9 0.67 -1.48 14.61
C LEU A 9 1.30 -0.24 13.97
N LEU A 10 2.30 0.36 14.62
CA LEU A 10 3.06 1.48 14.04
C LEU A 10 3.82 1.06 12.77
N TYR A 11 4.40 -0.14 12.75
CA TYR A 11 5.03 -0.66 11.53
C TYR A 11 4.01 -0.83 10.39
N LEU A 12 2.79 -1.30 10.67
CA LEU A 12 1.73 -1.40 9.66
C LEU A 12 1.32 -0.02 9.13
N GLU A 13 1.30 1.01 9.98
CA GLU A 13 1.04 2.39 9.57
C GLU A 13 2.15 2.92 8.64
N ASP A 14 3.41 2.73 9.03
CA ASP A 14 4.55 3.17 8.22
C ASP A 14 4.62 2.44 6.87
N MET A 15 4.33 1.14 6.84
CA MET A 15 4.25 0.37 5.60
C MET A 15 3.10 0.86 4.71
N SER A 16 1.97 1.26 5.28
CA SER A 16 0.85 1.82 4.52
C SER A 16 1.25 3.13 3.84
N LYS A 17 1.96 4.02 4.54
CA LYS A 17 2.51 5.27 3.96
C LYS A 17 3.50 5.00 2.83
N LEU A 18 4.36 3.99 3.00
CA LEU A 18 5.30 3.57 1.95
C LEU A 18 4.55 3.06 0.71
N PHE A 19 3.52 2.24 0.88
CA PHE A 19 2.70 1.74 -0.22
C PHE A 19 1.96 2.87 -0.95
N GLU A 20 1.45 3.87 -0.22
CA GLU A 20 0.83 5.06 -0.82
C GLU A 20 1.82 5.83 -1.70
N SER A 21 3.05 6.04 -1.20
CA SER A 21 4.12 6.71 -1.94
C SER A 21 4.48 5.96 -3.23
N ILE A 22 4.60 4.63 -3.17
CA ILE A 22 4.86 3.79 -4.34
C ILE A 22 3.70 3.87 -5.34
N ALA A 23 2.46 3.72 -4.88
CA ALA A 23 1.28 3.76 -5.74
C ALA A 23 1.19 5.10 -6.49
N LYS A 24 1.38 6.23 -5.77
CA LYS A 24 1.37 7.57 -6.37
C LYS A 24 2.49 7.77 -7.38
N THR A 25 3.69 7.27 -7.07
CA THR A 25 4.83 7.31 -8.00
C THR A 25 4.52 6.54 -9.27
N CYS A 26 3.97 5.34 -9.15
CA CYS A 26 3.58 4.51 -10.29
C CYS A 26 2.44 5.13 -11.10
N ASP A 27 1.43 5.71 -10.46
CA ASP A 27 0.37 6.45 -11.16
C ASP A 27 0.94 7.62 -11.97
N THR A 28 1.86 8.39 -11.36
CA THR A 28 2.52 9.53 -12.01
C THR A 28 3.36 9.08 -13.21
N ALA A 29 4.15 8.02 -13.05
CA ALA A 29 4.95 7.46 -14.13
C ALA A 29 4.07 6.88 -15.25
N ALA A 30 2.96 6.21 -14.91
CA ALA A 30 2.02 5.65 -15.89
C ALA A 30 1.32 6.73 -16.72
N GLN A 31 1.11 7.93 -16.16
CA GLN A 31 0.58 9.08 -16.90
C GLN A 31 1.57 9.62 -17.93
N GLN A 32 2.88 9.46 -17.69
CA GLN A 32 3.95 9.95 -18.56
C GLN A 32 4.46 8.87 -19.54
N ALA A 33 4.13 7.60 -19.30
CA ALA A 33 4.53 6.48 -20.13
C ALA A 33 3.83 6.51 -21.50
N VAL A 34 4.64 6.44 -22.56
CA VAL A 34 4.17 6.31 -23.96
C VAL A 34 3.91 4.85 -24.31
N ASP A 35 4.73 3.94 -23.77
CA ASP A 35 4.61 2.51 -23.99
C ASP A 35 3.40 1.92 -23.24
N PRO A 36 2.44 1.27 -23.93
CA PRO A 36 1.24 0.73 -23.31
C PRO A 36 1.50 -0.42 -22.33
N GLU A 37 2.50 -1.26 -22.57
CA GLU A 37 2.82 -2.39 -21.71
C GLU A 37 3.46 -1.91 -20.40
N PHE A 38 4.39 -0.96 -20.50
CA PHE A 38 5.00 -0.31 -19.35
C PHE A 38 3.98 0.47 -18.52
N LYS A 39 3.04 1.15 -19.18
CA LYS A 39 1.91 1.80 -18.51
C LYS A 39 1.05 0.80 -17.74
N ALA A 40 0.67 -0.31 -18.37
CA ALA A 40 -0.14 -1.34 -17.74
C ALA A 40 0.59 -1.97 -16.54
N TYR A 41 1.90 -2.20 -16.66
CA TYR A 41 2.75 -2.69 -15.58
C TYR A 41 2.82 -1.74 -14.38
N LEU A 42 2.98 -0.43 -14.62
CA LEU A 42 2.96 0.55 -13.54
C LEU A 42 1.60 0.63 -12.86
N GLN A 43 0.51 0.55 -13.63
CA GLN A 43 -0.84 0.51 -13.08
C GLN A 43 -1.10 -0.76 -12.25
N SER A 44 -0.55 -1.92 -12.65
CA SER A 44 -0.68 -3.15 -11.86
C SER A 44 0.06 -3.04 -10.53
N ILE A 45 1.26 -2.44 -10.52
CA ILE A 45 2.01 -2.16 -9.29
C ILE A 45 1.18 -1.26 -8.36
N ALA A 46 0.64 -0.15 -8.86
CA ALA A 46 -0.16 0.77 -8.06
C ALA A 46 -1.39 0.09 -7.46
N ASN A 47 -2.10 -0.73 -8.24
CA ASN A 47 -3.26 -1.49 -7.78
C ASN A 47 -2.91 -2.51 -6.69
N GLU A 48 -1.81 -3.24 -6.84
CA GLU A 48 -1.32 -4.18 -5.82
C GLU A 48 -1.04 -3.44 -4.49
N ARG A 49 -0.40 -2.27 -4.54
CA ARG A 49 -0.10 -1.48 -3.31
C ARG A 49 -1.38 -0.98 -2.64
N ARG A 50 -2.41 -0.59 -3.40
CA ARG A 50 -3.73 -0.24 -2.85
C ARG A 50 -4.41 -1.41 -2.15
N GLN A 51 -4.25 -2.64 -2.67
CA GLN A 51 -4.75 -3.85 -2.00
C GLN A 51 -4.03 -4.09 -0.67
N TRP A 52 -2.71 -3.89 -0.63
CA TRP A 52 -1.94 -4.01 0.61
C TRP A 52 -2.33 -2.96 1.66
N ILE A 53 -2.56 -1.70 1.26
CA ILE A 53 -3.09 -0.65 2.16
C ILE A 53 -4.44 -1.07 2.76
N ALA A 54 -5.34 -1.62 1.94
CA ALA A 54 -6.63 -2.10 2.43
C ALA A 54 -6.47 -3.27 3.42
N ALA A 55 -5.53 -4.18 3.15
CA ALA A 55 -5.23 -5.31 4.01
C ALA A 55 -4.62 -4.87 5.36
N THR A 56 -3.62 -3.98 5.34
CA THR A 56 -3.00 -3.46 6.57
C THR A 56 -4.00 -2.67 7.41
N ALA A 57 -4.87 -1.86 6.78
CA ALA A 57 -5.94 -1.15 7.48
C ALA A 57 -6.96 -2.11 8.12
N SER A 58 -7.29 -3.22 7.45
CA SER A 58 -8.18 -4.25 8.01
C SER A 58 -7.54 -4.93 9.23
N ILE A 59 -6.24 -5.21 9.18
CA ILE A 59 -5.49 -5.81 10.29
C ILE A 59 -5.43 -4.85 11.48
N ALA A 60 -5.12 -3.57 11.25
CA ALA A 60 -5.04 -2.55 12.30
C ALA A 60 -6.41 -2.32 12.96
N LYS A 61 -7.51 -2.28 12.20
CA LYS A 61 -8.88 -2.18 12.76
C LYS A 61 -9.26 -3.38 13.63
N SER A 62 -8.73 -4.56 13.31
CA SER A 62 -8.97 -5.79 14.08
C SER A 62 -8.08 -5.89 15.33
N ASN A 63 -7.10 -5.00 15.47
CA ASN A 63 -6.14 -4.92 16.58
C ASN A 63 -6.10 -3.49 17.13
N PRO A 64 -7.15 -3.02 17.82
CA PRO A 64 -7.15 -1.68 18.39
C PRO A 64 -6.03 -1.54 19.43
N VAL A 65 -5.35 -0.39 19.40
CA VAL A 65 -4.39 -0.01 20.45
C VAL A 65 -5.14 0.03 21.78
N GLN A 66 -4.66 -0.72 22.78
CA GLN A 66 -5.14 -0.64 24.17
C GLN A 66 -4.59 0.60 24.87
#